data_AF-A0A7K4I5H1-F1
#
_entry.id   AF-A0A7K4I5H1-F1
#
_cell.length_a   1.000
_cell.length_b   1.000
_cell.length_c   1.000
_cell.angle_alpha   90.00
_cell.angle_beta   90.00
_cell.angle_gamma   90.00
#
_symmetry.space_group_name_H-M   'P 1'
#
loop_
_entity.id
_entity.type
_entity.pdbx_description
1 polymer ?
#
loop_
_entity_poly.entity_id
_entity_poly.type
_entity_poly.pdbx_seq_one_letter_code
_entity_poly.pdbx_strand_id
1 'polypeptide(L)'
;MPKKRKSRKSKADSVVDIFEILTESAEKAKKKHREELLAPLGVKEFFVEGSVSIDKRTCKGVECKLCIKACPTNALFWRAGDVGIIEDLCVYCGACVLSCIVDNCIRVERKRADGVVEIFSKPKDFTLLQHGISARRRRDGILDIYRHPKKYLKLDK
;
A
#
# COMPACT_ATOMS: atom_id res chain seq x y z
N MET A 1 -60.83 32.26 -0.30
CA MET A 1 -59.86 31.95 -1.38
C MET A 1 -58.58 32.71 -1.05
N PRO A 2 -57.34 32.19 -1.24
CA PRO A 2 -56.88 31.08 -2.08
C PRO A 2 -56.46 29.81 -1.31
N LYS A 3 -56.34 28.71 -2.05
CA LYS A 3 -56.23 27.32 -1.58
C LYS A 3 -54.79 26.98 -1.14
N LYS A 4 -54.63 26.37 0.04
CA LYS A 4 -53.38 25.72 0.50
C LYS A 4 -52.93 24.68 -0.52
N ARG A 5 -51.79 24.89 -1.19
CA ARG A 5 -51.12 23.86 -1.99
C ARG A 5 -50.43 22.88 -1.04
N LYS A 6 -51.02 21.68 -0.90
CA LYS A 6 -50.42 20.54 -0.19
C LYS A 6 -49.13 20.14 -0.91
N SER A 7 -48.01 20.15 -0.19
CA SER A 7 -46.76 19.56 -0.67
C SER A 7 -46.97 18.07 -0.89
N ARG A 8 -46.93 17.64 -2.15
CA ARG A 8 -46.90 16.22 -2.51
C ARG A 8 -45.53 15.67 -2.11
N LYS A 9 -45.50 14.83 -1.07
CA LYS A 9 -44.39 13.90 -0.82
C LYS A 9 -44.26 13.00 -2.06
N SER A 10 -43.23 13.21 -2.88
CA SER A 10 -42.84 12.26 -3.93
C SER A 10 -41.97 11.18 -3.31
N LYS A 11 -42.32 9.93 -3.62
CA LYS A 11 -41.69 8.69 -3.20
C LYS A 11 -40.19 8.69 -3.50
N ALA A 12 -39.43 8.02 -2.63
CA ALA A 12 -38.04 7.68 -2.82
C ALA A 12 -37.90 6.71 -4.00
N ASP A 13 -37.71 7.25 -5.19
CA ASP A 13 -37.14 6.49 -6.30
C ASP A 13 -35.64 6.34 -5.98
N SER A 14 -35.16 5.10 -5.94
CA SER A 14 -33.75 4.76 -5.77
C SER A 14 -32.97 5.31 -6.95
N VAL A 15 -32.50 6.56 -6.83
CA VAL A 15 -31.58 7.16 -7.79
C VAL A 15 -30.28 6.38 -7.68
N VAL A 16 -30.05 5.51 -8.64
CA VAL A 16 -28.77 4.83 -8.81
C VAL A 16 -27.74 5.90 -9.19
N ASP A 17 -26.73 6.09 -8.34
CA ASP A 17 -25.68 7.08 -8.61
C ASP A 17 -24.75 6.55 -9.71
N ILE A 18 -24.94 7.08 -10.93
CA ILE A 18 -24.14 6.74 -12.10
C ILE A 18 -22.65 7.02 -11.85
N PHE A 19 -22.31 8.05 -11.06
CA PHE A 19 -20.92 8.34 -10.74
C PHE A 19 -20.30 7.24 -9.90
N GLU A 20 -21.02 6.72 -8.89
CA GLU A 20 -20.54 5.62 -8.05
C GLU A 20 -20.25 4.37 -8.89
N ILE A 21 -21.18 3.99 -9.77
CA ILE A 21 -21.01 2.82 -10.67
C ILE A 21 -19.82 3.00 -11.62
N LEU A 22 -19.66 4.19 -12.21
CA LEU A 22 -18.54 4.48 -13.11
C LEU A 22 -17.21 4.40 -12.37
N THR A 23 -17.16 4.92 -11.14
CA THR A 23 -15.96 4.90 -10.29
C THR A 23 -15.60 3.47 -9.92
N GLU A 24 -16.55 2.67 -9.44
CA GLU A 24 -16.33 1.25 -9.15
C GLU A 24 -15.86 0.47 -10.36
N SER A 25 -16.44 0.73 -11.53
CA SER A 25 -16.09 0.04 -12.78
C SER A 25 -14.66 0.36 -13.21
N ALA A 26 -14.26 1.64 -13.08
CA ALA A 26 -12.90 2.08 -13.34
C ALA A 26 -11.88 1.46 -12.37
N GLU A 27 -12.21 1.39 -11.07
CA GLU A 27 -11.35 0.75 -10.06
C GLU A 27 -11.18 -0.75 -10.32
N LYS A 28 -12.27 -1.45 -10.64
CA LYS A 28 -12.24 -2.89 -10.99
C LYS A 28 -11.38 -3.13 -12.23
N ALA A 29 -11.48 -2.28 -13.25
CA ALA A 29 -10.65 -2.37 -14.45
C ALA A 29 -9.16 -2.16 -14.15
N LYS A 30 -8.81 -1.14 -13.33
CA LYS A 30 -7.43 -0.90 -12.88
C LYS A 30 -6.86 -2.10 -12.13
N LYS A 31 -7.62 -2.70 -11.21
CA LYS A 31 -7.20 -3.89 -10.45
C LYS A 31 -6.90 -5.07 -11.37
N LYS A 32 -7.79 -5.37 -12.31
CA LYS A 32 -7.58 -6.45 -13.31
C LYS A 32 -6.34 -6.22 -14.17
N HIS A 33 -6.15 -4.99 -14.65
CA HIS A 33 -4.98 -4.64 -15.46
C HIS A 33 -3.68 -4.82 -14.66
N ARG A 34 -3.68 -4.39 -13.40
CA ARG A 34 -2.54 -4.54 -12.49
C ARG A 34 -2.21 -6.01 -12.20
N GLU A 35 -3.22 -6.84 -11.96
CA GLU A 35 -3.06 -8.29 -11.78
C GLU A 35 -2.40 -8.94 -13.01
N GLU A 36 -2.82 -8.55 -14.22
CA GLU A 36 -2.25 -9.04 -15.48
C GLU A 36 -0.77 -8.63 -15.65
N LEU A 37 -0.42 -7.38 -15.32
CA LEU A 37 0.96 -6.90 -15.39
C LEU A 37 1.90 -7.58 -14.37
N LEU A 38 1.40 -7.90 -13.17
CA LEU A 38 2.20 -8.48 -12.10
C LEU A 38 2.30 -10.01 -12.15
N ALA A 39 1.35 -10.69 -12.81
CA ALA A 39 1.32 -12.15 -12.89
C ALA A 39 2.63 -12.78 -13.43
N PRO A 40 3.28 -12.27 -14.50
CA PRO A 40 4.53 -12.83 -15.02
C PRO A 40 5.70 -12.68 -14.04
N LEU A 41 5.66 -11.68 -13.15
CA LEU A 41 6.74 -11.40 -12.20
C LEU A 41 6.68 -12.32 -10.97
N GLY A 42 5.58 -13.07 -10.77
CA GLY A 42 5.40 -13.94 -9.60
C GLY A 42 5.37 -13.19 -8.27
N VAL A 43 5.13 -11.88 -8.30
CA VAL A 43 5.13 -11.02 -7.11
C VAL A 43 3.73 -11.02 -6.49
N LYS A 44 3.64 -11.41 -5.23
CA LYS A 44 2.39 -11.34 -4.47
C LYS A 44 2.17 -9.91 -3.95
N GLU A 45 1.09 -9.27 -4.37
CA GLU A 45 0.66 -7.99 -3.81
C GLU A 45 -0.06 -8.19 -2.47
N PHE A 46 0.33 -7.41 -1.46
CA PHE A 46 -0.21 -7.50 -0.10
C PHE A 46 -1.00 -6.26 0.33
N PHE A 47 -1.02 -5.22 -0.49
CA PHE A 47 -1.56 -3.91 -0.16
C PHE A 47 -2.73 -3.58 -1.07
N VAL A 48 -3.76 -2.96 -0.50
CA VAL A 48 -4.99 -2.59 -1.24
C VAL A 48 -4.78 -1.29 -2.01
N GLU A 49 -4.07 -0.36 -1.40
CA GLU A 49 -3.76 0.96 -1.95
C GLU A 49 -2.39 1.41 -1.43
N GLY A 50 -1.77 2.32 -2.16
CA GLY A 50 -0.54 2.97 -1.73
C GLY A 50 -0.09 4.07 -2.67
N SER A 51 0.89 4.83 -2.22
CA SER A 51 1.56 5.85 -3.01
C SER A 51 3.05 5.89 -2.65
N VAL A 52 3.85 6.33 -3.62
CA VAL A 52 5.28 6.58 -3.43
C VAL A 52 5.57 7.99 -3.92
N SER A 53 6.21 8.79 -3.08
CA SER A 53 6.67 10.13 -3.46
C SER A 53 8.17 10.24 -3.33
N ILE A 54 8.79 10.97 -4.25
CA ILE A 54 10.22 11.23 -4.29
C ILE A 54 10.43 12.74 -4.27
N ASP A 55 11.21 13.22 -3.29
CA ASP A 55 11.62 14.61 -3.24
C ASP A 55 12.74 14.87 -4.25
N LYS A 56 12.39 15.60 -5.31
CA LYS A 56 13.30 15.95 -6.41
C LYS A 56 14.44 16.88 -5.98
N ARG A 57 14.30 17.61 -4.87
CA ARG A 57 15.34 18.54 -4.38
C ARG A 57 16.49 17.79 -3.72
N THR A 58 16.18 16.73 -2.99
CA THR A 58 17.15 15.92 -2.25
C THR A 58 17.66 14.73 -3.06
N CYS A 59 16.89 14.25 -4.05
CA CYS A 59 17.28 13.13 -4.90
C CYS A 59 18.51 13.45 -5.76
N LYS A 60 19.61 12.70 -5.58
CA LYS A 60 20.81 12.71 -6.43
C LYS A 60 20.79 11.59 -7.46
N GLY A 61 19.62 11.36 -8.07
CA GLY A 61 19.35 10.17 -8.89
C GLY A 61 20.23 10.02 -10.13
N VAL A 62 20.83 11.12 -10.63
CA VAL A 62 21.70 11.13 -11.84
C VAL A 62 22.86 10.16 -11.71
N GLU A 63 23.45 10.08 -10.52
CA GLU A 63 24.69 9.33 -10.26
C GLU A 63 24.44 8.04 -9.45
N CYS A 64 23.34 7.96 -8.70
CA CYS A 64 23.10 6.91 -7.72
C CYS A 64 22.37 5.68 -8.31
N LYS A 65 21.20 5.88 -8.92
CA LYS A 65 20.32 4.82 -9.50
C LYS A 65 20.06 3.60 -8.60
N LEU A 66 20.32 3.67 -7.29
CA LEU A 66 20.20 2.53 -6.36
C LEU A 66 18.76 2.05 -6.22
N CYS A 67 17.80 2.97 -6.09
CA CYS A 67 16.38 2.61 -5.96
C CYS A 67 15.81 1.94 -7.20
N ILE A 68 16.30 2.28 -8.39
CA ILE A 68 15.92 1.65 -9.66
C ILE A 68 16.41 0.20 -9.66
N LYS A 69 17.69 -0.03 -9.33
CA LYS A 69 18.28 -1.38 -9.28
C LYS A 69 17.67 -2.26 -8.19
N ALA A 70 17.25 -1.68 -7.07
CA ALA A 70 16.65 -2.41 -5.96
C ALA A 70 15.17 -2.74 -6.17
N CYS A 71 14.51 -2.20 -7.20
CA CYS A 71 13.09 -2.40 -7.43
C CYS A 71 12.80 -3.80 -8.00
N PRO A 72 12.06 -4.68 -7.28
CA PRO A 72 11.83 -6.04 -7.75
C PRO A 72 10.91 -6.11 -8.99
N THR A 73 10.08 -5.09 -9.20
CA THR A 73 9.12 -5.01 -10.32
C THR A 73 9.53 -4.04 -11.41
N ASN A 74 10.73 -3.44 -11.33
CA ASN A 74 11.21 -2.42 -12.25
C ASN A 74 10.24 -1.22 -12.41
N ALA A 75 9.47 -0.90 -11.37
CA ALA A 75 8.53 0.22 -11.38
C ALA A 75 9.21 1.60 -11.40
N LEU A 76 10.48 1.68 -11.00
CA LEU A 76 11.26 2.91 -10.95
C LEU A 76 12.15 3.02 -12.19
N PHE A 77 12.15 4.18 -12.84
CA PHE A 77 12.93 4.42 -14.05
C PHE A 77 13.49 5.85 -14.08
N TRP A 78 14.45 6.10 -14.97
CA TRP A 78 15.02 7.43 -15.16
C TRP A 78 14.23 8.22 -16.22
N ARG A 79 13.83 9.45 -15.91
CA ARG A 79 13.14 10.37 -16.83
C ARG A 79 13.79 11.74 -16.73
N ALA A 80 14.32 12.30 -17.82
CA ALA A 80 14.65 13.73 -17.96
C ALA A 80 15.14 14.51 -16.70
N GLY A 81 16.03 13.92 -15.87
CA GLY A 81 16.59 14.55 -14.67
C GLY A 81 15.98 14.12 -13.33
N ASP A 82 14.92 13.32 -13.32
CA ASP A 82 14.29 12.76 -12.13
C ASP A 82 13.98 11.25 -12.24
N VAL A 83 13.61 10.66 -11.10
CA VAL A 83 13.19 9.26 -11.02
C VAL A 83 11.67 9.21 -11.21
N GLY A 84 11.24 8.55 -12.28
CA GLY A 84 9.83 8.25 -12.56
C GLY A 84 9.37 6.97 -11.86
N ILE A 85 8.07 6.90 -11.56
CA ILE A 85 7.41 5.73 -10.98
C ILE A 85 6.27 5.31 -11.90
N ILE A 86 6.22 4.04 -12.27
CA ILE A 86 5.06 3.41 -12.89
C ILE A 86 4.19 2.85 -11.77
N GLU A 87 3.09 3.53 -11.46
CA GLU A 87 2.22 3.15 -10.33
C GLU A 87 1.71 1.72 -10.48
N ASP A 88 1.34 1.30 -11.70
CA ASP A 88 0.79 -0.03 -12.00
C ASP A 88 1.76 -1.19 -11.69
N LEU A 89 3.07 -0.94 -11.71
CA LEU A 89 4.08 -1.95 -11.36
C LEU A 89 4.54 -1.84 -9.90
N CYS A 90 4.24 -0.74 -9.21
CA CYS A 90 4.79 -0.48 -7.88
C CYS A 90 3.98 -1.18 -6.78
N VAL A 91 4.47 -2.31 -6.27
CA VAL A 91 3.81 -3.07 -5.19
C VAL A 91 4.04 -2.52 -3.76
N TYR A 92 4.49 -1.27 -3.64
CA TYR A 92 4.74 -0.57 -2.36
C TYR A 92 5.61 -1.35 -1.36
N CYS A 93 6.57 -2.14 -1.85
CA CYS A 93 7.36 -3.05 -1.00
C CYS A 93 8.28 -2.33 -0.02
N GLY A 94 8.73 -1.11 -0.34
CA GLY A 94 9.64 -0.31 0.48
C GLY A 94 11.13 -0.48 0.17
N ALA A 95 11.50 -1.30 -0.83
CA ALA A 95 12.90 -1.49 -1.24
C ALA A 95 13.59 -0.18 -1.65
N CYS A 96 12.86 0.74 -2.28
CA CYS A 96 13.36 2.05 -2.65
C CYS A 96 13.79 2.89 -1.44
N VAL A 97 13.01 2.88 -0.35
CA VAL A 97 13.34 3.58 0.90
C VAL A 97 14.58 2.96 1.55
N LEU A 98 14.66 1.63 1.59
CA LEU A 98 15.83 0.92 2.14
C LEU A 98 17.13 1.20 1.36
N SER A 99 17.03 1.29 0.04
CA SER A 99 18.19 1.52 -0.84
C SER A 99 18.63 2.98 -0.92
N CYS A 100 17.77 3.92 -0.53
CA CYS A 100 18.07 5.34 -0.63
C CYS A 100 19.04 5.74 0.47
N ILE A 101 20.18 6.30 0.09
CA ILE A 101 21.20 6.80 1.02
C ILE A 101 20.81 8.15 1.66
N VAL A 102 19.79 8.82 1.12
CA VAL A 102 19.30 10.10 1.62
C VAL A 102 17.99 9.88 2.37
N ASP A 103 18.03 10.07 3.68
CA ASP A 103 16.84 10.00 4.53
C ASP A 103 15.75 10.96 4.05
N ASN A 104 14.50 10.50 4.05
CA ASN A 104 13.32 11.25 3.62
C ASN A 104 13.26 11.64 2.14
N CYS A 105 14.21 11.20 1.30
CA CYS A 105 14.13 11.43 -0.13
C CYS A 105 12.94 10.69 -0.76
N ILE A 106 12.60 9.50 -0.25
CA ILE A 106 11.49 8.69 -0.74
C ILE A 106 10.55 8.42 0.43
N ARG A 107 9.24 8.65 0.23
CA ARG A 107 8.19 8.33 1.19
C ARG A 107 7.25 7.31 0.56
N VAL A 108 6.96 6.25 1.29
CA VAL A 108 5.99 5.23 0.90
C VAL A 108 4.86 5.26 1.91
N GLU A 109 3.63 5.27 1.39
CA GLU A 109 2.40 5.15 2.15
C GLU A 109 1.60 4.00 1.55
N ARG A 110 1.16 3.05 2.38
CA ARG A 110 0.46 1.86 1.90
C ARG A 110 -0.55 1.38 2.92
N LYS A 111 -1.63 0.74 2.46
CA LYS A 111 -2.68 0.19 3.31
C LYS A 111 -2.83 -1.30 3.12
N ARG A 112 -2.89 -2.02 4.23
CA ARG A 112 -3.13 -3.46 4.27
C ARG A 112 -4.62 -3.78 4.16
N ALA A 113 -4.93 -5.05 3.89
CA ALA A 113 -6.30 -5.56 3.87
C ALA A 113 -7.02 -5.45 5.22
N ASP A 114 -6.28 -5.40 6.33
CA ASP A 114 -6.80 -5.17 7.69
C ASP A 114 -7.10 -3.67 7.98
N GLY A 115 -6.89 -2.79 7.00
CA GLY A 115 -7.09 -1.35 7.10
C GLY A 115 -5.93 -0.59 7.73
N VAL A 116 -4.87 -1.27 8.20
CA VAL A 116 -3.70 -0.60 8.79
C VAL A 116 -2.93 0.14 7.71
N VAL A 117 -2.71 1.43 7.96
CA VAL A 117 -1.90 2.31 7.10
C VAL A 117 -0.47 2.36 7.63
N GLU A 118 0.49 2.17 6.73
CA GLU A 118 1.92 2.20 7.02
C GLU A 118 2.56 3.35 6.23
N ILE A 119 3.32 4.19 6.92
CA ILE A 119 4.04 5.32 6.34
C ILE A 119 5.48 5.26 6.81
N PHE A 120 6.43 5.32 5.88
CA PHE A 120 7.85 5.35 6.21
C PHE A 120 8.65 6.06 5.11
N SER A 121 9.70 6.75 5.53
CA SER A 121 10.60 7.49 4.65
C SER A 121 12.09 7.31 4.96
N LYS A 122 12.40 6.60 6.05
CA LYS A 122 13.76 6.25 6.46
C LYS A 122 13.94 4.74 6.53
N PRO A 123 15.13 4.20 6.23
CA PRO A 123 15.41 2.77 6.38
C PRO A 123 15.13 2.25 7.79
N LYS A 124 15.42 3.07 8.83
CA LYS A 124 15.19 2.72 10.24
C LYS A 124 13.71 2.49 10.54
N ASP A 125 12.82 3.35 10.05
CA ASP A 125 11.38 3.26 10.30
C ASP A 125 10.80 1.99 9.67
N PHE A 126 11.20 1.71 8.42
CA PHE A 126 10.80 0.49 7.72
C PHE A 126 11.31 -0.77 8.44
N THR A 127 12.55 -0.75 8.90
CA THR A 127 13.16 -1.89 9.61
C THR A 127 12.45 -2.17 10.93
N LEU A 128 12.15 -1.13 11.72
CA LEU A 128 11.39 -1.25 12.97
C LEU A 128 9.98 -1.81 12.73
N LEU A 129 9.29 -1.32 11.70
CA LEU A 129 7.99 -1.84 11.28
C LEU A 129 8.06 -3.34 10.96
N GLN A 130 9.04 -3.76 10.15
CA GLN A 130 9.21 -5.15 9.74
C GLN A 130 9.57 -6.06 10.93
N HIS A 131 10.41 -5.59 11.86
CA HIS A 131 10.68 -6.31 13.10
C HIS A 131 9.42 -6.49 13.95
N GLY A 132 8.60 -5.45 14.08
CA GLY A 132 7.32 -5.51 14.80
C GLY A 132 6.35 -6.52 14.20
N ILE A 133 6.19 -6.53 12.88
CA ILE A 133 5.36 -7.51 12.16
C ILE A 133 5.89 -8.93 12.37
N SER A 134 7.20 -9.10 12.23
CA SER A 134 7.84 -10.41 12.41
C SER A 134 7.70 -10.92 13.85
N ALA A 135 7.78 -10.03 14.84
CA ALA A 135 7.58 -10.37 16.25
C ALA A 135 6.13 -10.80 16.54
N ARG A 136 5.14 -10.13 15.94
CA ARG A 136 3.73 -10.55 16.02
C ARG A 136 3.53 -11.94 15.42
N ARG A 137 3.96 -12.15 14.17
CA ARG A 137 3.84 -13.45 13.49
C ARG A 137 4.50 -14.60 14.26
N ARG A 138 5.67 -14.35 14.86
CA ARG A 138 6.32 -15.35 15.73
C ARG A 138 5.48 -15.69 16.96
N ARG A 139 4.87 -14.70 17.61
CA ARG A 139 3.95 -14.93 18.74
C ARG A 139 2.70 -15.69 18.30
N ASP A 140 2.10 -15.30 17.18
CA ASP A 140 0.89 -15.93 16.66
C ASP A 140 1.15 -17.40 16.31
N GLY A 141 2.29 -17.70 15.67
CA GLY A 141 2.71 -19.07 15.39
C GLY A 141 2.95 -19.91 16.66
N ILE A 142 3.51 -19.33 17.72
CA ILE A 142 3.66 -20.02 19.01
C ILE A 142 2.29 -20.33 19.62
N LEU A 143 1.34 -19.39 19.58
CA LEU A 143 -0.01 -19.57 20.12
C LEU A 143 -0.83 -20.61 19.33
N ASP A 144 -0.60 -20.70 18.03
CA ASP A 144 -1.25 -21.67 17.15
C ASP A 144 -0.74 -23.10 17.40
N ILE A 145 0.59 -23.28 17.49
CA ILE A 145 1.21 -24.59 17.75
C ILE A 145 0.93 -25.04 19.19
N TYR A 146 1.04 -24.13 20.16
CA TYR A 146 0.89 -24.44 21.56
C TYR A 146 -0.39 -23.79 22.10
N ARG A 147 -1.45 -24.61 22.24
CA ARG A 147 -2.76 -24.18 22.77
C ARG A 147 -2.67 -23.45 24.13
N HIS A 148 -1.62 -23.72 24.92
CA HIS A 148 -1.30 -23.04 26.17
C HIS A 148 0.22 -22.82 26.37
N PRO A 149 0.86 -21.83 25.72
CA PRO A 149 2.32 -21.66 25.77
C PRO A 149 2.83 -21.41 27.19
N LYS A 150 2.02 -20.75 28.02
CA LYS A 150 2.32 -20.48 29.44
C LYS A 150 2.44 -21.75 30.29
N LYS A 151 1.90 -22.90 29.87
CA LYS A 151 2.06 -24.17 30.60
C LYS A 151 3.46 -24.75 30.38
N TYR A 152 4.03 -24.59 29.19
CA TYR A 152 5.37 -25.09 28.86
C TYR A 152 6.47 -24.29 29.56
N LEU A 153 6.29 -22.98 29.69
CA LEU A 153 7.23 -22.11 30.43
C LEU A 153 7.21 -22.32 31.96
N LYS A 154 6.28 -23.13 32.49
CA LYS A 154 6.14 -23.44 33.92
C LYS A 154 6.77 -24.80 34.31
N LEU A 155 7.25 -25.58 33.35
CA LEU A 155 7.83 -26.91 33.61
C LEU A 155 9.32 -26.85 33.98
N ASP A 156 9.99 -25.72 33.76
CA ASP A 156 11.43 -25.52 34.04
C ASP A 156 11.69 -24.81 35.39
N LYS A 157 10.81 -24.98 36.38
CA LYS A 157 11.00 -24.47 37.75
C LYS A 157 10.80 -25.55 38.79
#